data_AF-A0A973AGD1-F1
#
_entry.id   AF-A0A973AGD1-F1
#
_cell.length_a   1.000
_cell.length_b   1.000
_cell.length_c   1.000
_cell.angle_alpha   90.00
_cell.angle_beta   90.00
_cell.angle_gamma   90.00
#
_symmetry.space_group_name_H-M   'P 1'
#
loop_
_entity.id
_entity.type
_entity.pdbx_description
1 polymer ?
#
loop_
_entity_poly.entity_id
_entity_poly.type
_entity_poly.pdbx_seq_one_letter_code
_entity_poly.pdbx_strand_id
1 'polypeptide(L)'
;MKRFVLPAFFTLVAVSFTDAAFADRDESPLFVAVTGYDTGTCQAPAAPCRTLAYALRRVGKNGQIRVGAGSYEVSDVADVIYLLSGSIDVRGSDAAGPGPTLIGVPQEFSAELTARGFHVIADSKSAYQSAVDTQLTIQSNAAATACVGGFAGSFPCNNVNLLSHIADRAPPARGADIWGFIDLNTHREYAIVGYSSGTAVYDVSDAENPREVGFINGQSTTWRDVKVHQFWNAADHRWNAYAYITADNASDGLFIVDLSQLPHRVARINYNTDFS
;
A
#
# COMPACT_ATOMS: atom_id res chain seq x y z
N MET A 1 -80.00 2.16 -13.44
CA MET A 1 -78.71 2.86 -13.69
C MET A 1 -77.69 2.40 -12.66
N LYS A 2 -76.89 1.37 -12.95
CA LYS A 2 -75.80 0.91 -12.08
C LYS A 2 -74.47 1.25 -12.78
N ARG A 3 -73.67 2.09 -12.12
CA ARG A 3 -72.40 2.64 -12.63
C ARG A 3 -71.31 1.57 -12.59
N PHE A 4 -70.66 1.35 -13.73
CA PHE A 4 -69.40 0.60 -13.84
C PHE A 4 -68.25 1.48 -13.34
N VAL A 5 -67.44 0.98 -12.41
CA VAL A 5 -66.19 1.60 -11.98
C VAL A 5 -65.07 0.67 -12.42
N LEU A 6 -64.25 1.10 -13.38
CA LEU A 6 -62.97 0.45 -13.71
C LEU A 6 -61.89 1.03 -12.79
N PRO A 7 -60.99 0.21 -12.20
CA PRO A 7 -59.80 0.74 -11.54
C PRO A 7 -58.73 1.01 -12.59
N ALA A 8 -58.20 2.24 -12.59
CA ALA A 8 -57.00 2.59 -13.34
C ALA A 8 -55.77 2.07 -12.57
N PHE A 9 -55.06 1.10 -13.14
CA PHE A 9 -53.75 0.68 -12.65
C PHE A 9 -52.70 1.72 -13.08
N PHE A 10 -52.16 2.46 -12.12
CA PHE A 10 -51.00 3.33 -12.32
C PHE A 10 -49.73 2.51 -12.04
N THR A 11 -49.04 2.06 -13.08
CA THR A 11 -47.73 1.40 -12.96
C THR A 11 -46.66 2.45 -12.69
N LEU A 12 -46.19 2.52 -11.44
CA LEU A 12 -45.03 3.30 -11.04
C LEU A 12 -43.77 2.59 -11.55
N VAL A 13 -43.14 3.12 -12.60
CA VAL A 13 -41.81 2.64 -13.05
C VAL A 13 -40.78 3.24 -12.11
N ALA A 14 -40.27 2.43 -11.17
CA ALA A 14 -39.11 2.78 -10.37
C ALA A 14 -37.86 2.71 -11.28
N VAL A 15 -37.34 3.87 -11.66
CA VAL A 15 -36.03 3.97 -12.31
C VAL A 15 -34.99 3.79 -11.20
N SER A 16 -34.46 2.57 -11.08
CA SER A 16 -33.34 2.27 -10.21
C SER A 16 -32.08 2.94 -10.81
N PHE A 17 -31.67 4.07 -10.25
CA PHE A 17 -30.31 4.57 -10.44
C PHE A 17 -29.39 3.67 -9.63
N THR A 18 -28.77 2.70 -10.30
CA THR A 18 -27.60 2.03 -9.75
C THR A 18 -26.43 3.00 -9.86
N ASP A 19 -26.26 3.87 -8.87
CA ASP A 19 -24.93 4.41 -8.60
C ASP A 19 -24.09 3.23 -8.11
N ALA A 20 -23.42 2.56 -9.05
CA ALA A 20 -22.31 1.69 -8.71
C ALA A 20 -21.26 2.61 -8.08
N ALA A 21 -21.15 2.58 -6.76
CA ALA A 21 -19.98 3.10 -6.09
C ALA A 21 -18.78 2.35 -6.71
N PHE A 22 -17.96 3.07 -7.47
CA PHE A 22 -16.74 2.50 -8.04
C PHE A 22 -15.77 2.29 -6.87
N ALA A 23 -15.76 1.08 -6.33
CA ALA A 23 -14.63 0.58 -5.57
C ALA A 23 -13.39 0.67 -6.46
N ASP A 24 -12.27 1.11 -5.88
CA ASP A 24 -10.99 1.33 -6.54
C ASP A 24 -10.46 0.00 -7.11
N ARG A 25 -10.87 -0.35 -8.32
CA ARG A 25 -10.34 -1.51 -9.05
C ARG A 25 -8.83 -1.33 -9.15
N ASP A 26 -8.07 -2.41 -8.93
CA ASP A 26 -6.62 -2.49 -9.19
C ASP A 26 -6.18 -1.42 -10.20
N GLU A 27 -5.51 -0.37 -9.69
CA GLU A 27 -5.27 0.85 -10.45
C GLU A 27 -4.59 0.50 -11.77
N SER A 28 -5.16 0.98 -12.89
CA SER A 28 -4.61 0.67 -14.21
C SER A 28 -3.14 1.09 -14.26
N PRO A 29 -2.24 0.25 -14.82
CA PRO A 29 -0.82 0.56 -14.84
C PRO A 29 -0.56 1.89 -15.55
N LEU A 30 0.42 2.63 -15.04
CA LEU A 30 0.97 3.77 -15.76
C LEU A 30 1.94 3.28 -16.83
N PHE A 31 1.86 3.89 -18.01
CA PHE A 31 2.76 3.60 -19.11
C PHE A 31 3.78 4.73 -19.27
N VAL A 32 5.04 4.36 -19.49
CA VAL A 32 6.14 5.31 -19.72
C VAL A 32 6.81 4.96 -21.05
N ALA A 33 6.99 5.95 -21.93
CA ALA A 33 7.67 5.80 -23.22
C ALA A 33 8.44 7.08 -23.56
N VAL A 34 9.60 6.97 -24.19
CA VAL A 34 10.39 8.16 -24.59
C VAL A 34 9.66 9.10 -25.56
N THR A 35 8.65 8.58 -26.28
CA THR A 35 7.76 9.33 -27.18
C THR A 35 6.55 9.95 -26.47
N GLY A 36 6.39 9.71 -25.17
CA GLY A 36 5.29 10.20 -24.36
C GLY A 36 5.38 11.68 -23.99
N TYR A 37 4.42 12.11 -23.17
CA TYR A 37 4.36 13.47 -22.62
C TYR A 37 4.03 13.40 -21.13
N ASP A 38 4.73 14.21 -20.31
CA ASP A 38 4.51 14.29 -18.87
C ASP A 38 3.30 15.16 -18.53
N THR A 39 2.14 14.69 -18.99
CA THR A 39 0.84 15.35 -18.82
C THR A 39 -0.25 14.32 -18.60
N GLY A 40 -1.26 14.63 -17.80
CA GLY A 40 -2.40 13.73 -17.55
C GLY A 40 -2.06 12.53 -16.65
N THR A 41 -2.82 11.45 -16.79
CA THR A 41 -2.77 10.27 -15.92
C THR A 41 -1.87 9.15 -16.43
N CYS A 42 -1.47 9.12 -17.71
CA CYS A 42 -0.62 8.07 -18.30
C CYS A 42 -1.12 6.62 -18.18
N GLN A 43 -2.40 6.40 -17.91
CA GLN A 43 -2.99 5.05 -17.78
C GLN A 43 -3.29 4.39 -19.14
N ALA A 44 -3.11 5.11 -20.24
CA ALA A 44 -3.33 4.59 -21.59
C ALA A 44 -1.99 4.31 -22.29
N PRO A 45 -1.76 3.11 -22.86
CA PRO A 45 -0.54 2.81 -23.61
C PRO A 45 -0.26 3.76 -24.77
N ALA A 46 -1.32 4.31 -25.38
CA ALA A 46 -1.23 5.27 -26.49
C ALA A 46 -0.94 6.71 -26.03
N ALA A 47 -1.04 7.00 -24.73
CA ALA A 47 -0.72 8.30 -24.15
C ALA A 47 0.16 8.12 -22.89
N PRO A 48 1.39 7.58 -23.05
CA PRO A 48 2.28 7.31 -21.94
C PRO A 48 2.95 8.59 -21.43
N CYS A 49 3.38 8.55 -20.17
CA CYS A 49 4.31 9.52 -19.59
C CYS A 49 5.63 9.49 -20.36
N ARG A 50 6.33 10.63 -20.43
CA ARG A 50 7.65 10.72 -21.04
C ARG A 50 8.74 10.20 -20.10
N THR A 51 8.67 10.59 -18.84
CA THR A 51 9.70 10.32 -17.84
C THR A 51 9.21 9.35 -16.76
N LEU A 52 10.16 8.59 -16.22
CA LEU A 52 9.90 7.68 -15.10
C LEU A 52 9.59 8.46 -13.81
N ALA A 53 10.32 9.56 -13.56
CA ALA A 53 10.10 10.44 -12.42
C ALA A 53 8.67 10.98 -12.35
N TYR A 54 8.10 11.40 -13.49
CA TYR A 54 6.72 11.90 -13.51
C TYR A 54 5.69 10.79 -13.20
N ALA A 55 5.92 9.56 -13.68
CA ALA A 55 5.06 8.42 -13.36
C ALA A 55 5.19 7.99 -11.88
N LEU A 56 6.42 7.91 -11.35
CA LEU A 56 6.70 7.51 -9.97
C LEU A 56 6.05 8.43 -8.93
N ARG A 57 5.91 9.72 -9.23
CA ARG A 57 5.25 10.70 -8.34
C ARG A 57 3.73 10.64 -8.39
N ARG A 58 3.15 9.91 -9.35
CA ARG A 58 1.70 9.84 -9.58
C ARG A 58 1.11 8.49 -9.23
N VAL A 59 1.89 7.42 -9.38
CA VAL A 59 1.44 6.07 -9.08
C VAL A 59 0.98 5.98 -7.62
N GLY A 60 -0.18 5.37 -7.40
CA GLY A 60 -0.67 5.08 -6.08
C GLY A 60 0.14 3.99 -5.37
N LYS A 61 -0.20 3.74 -4.11
CA LYS A 61 0.37 2.63 -3.33
C LYS A 61 0.11 1.31 -4.06
N ASN A 62 1.09 0.41 -4.07
CA ASN A 62 1.00 -0.88 -4.76
C ASN A 62 0.71 -0.80 -6.28
N GLY A 63 0.78 0.40 -6.87
CA GLY A 63 0.50 0.60 -8.28
C GLY A 63 1.58 0.02 -9.19
N GLN A 64 1.28 0.01 -10.48
CA GLN A 64 2.10 -0.62 -11.51
C GLN A 64 2.61 0.41 -12.51
N ILE A 65 3.87 0.30 -12.90
CA ILE A 65 4.44 1.09 -13.99
C ILE A 65 5.00 0.12 -15.04
N ARG A 66 4.66 0.36 -16.30
CA ARG A 66 5.13 -0.38 -17.47
C ARG A 66 5.96 0.56 -18.34
N VAL A 67 7.24 0.25 -18.47
CA VAL A 67 8.21 1.10 -19.16
C VAL A 67 8.52 0.50 -20.52
N GLY A 68 8.20 1.23 -21.59
CA GLY A 68 8.52 0.86 -22.95
C GLY A 68 10.01 0.98 -23.26
N ALA A 69 10.43 0.47 -24.42
CA ALA A 69 11.82 0.59 -24.87
C ALA A 69 12.25 2.07 -24.98
N GLY A 70 13.51 2.34 -24.64
CA GLY A 70 14.08 3.68 -24.62
C GLY A 70 15.16 3.84 -23.57
N SER A 71 15.71 5.05 -23.45
CA SER A 71 16.69 5.40 -22.42
C SER A 71 16.08 6.38 -21.44
N TYR A 72 16.23 6.10 -20.14
CA TYR A 72 15.63 6.86 -19.05
C TYR A 72 16.70 7.21 -18.03
N GLU A 73 16.90 8.50 -17.82
CA GLU A 73 17.80 8.99 -16.78
C GLU A 73 17.11 8.94 -15.42
N VAL A 74 17.80 8.38 -14.43
CA VAL A 74 17.39 8.39 -13.03
C VAL A 74 18.38 9.28 -12.28
N SER A 75 17.94 10.51 -11.97
CA SER A 75 18.78 11.56 -11.39
C SER A 75 18.46 11.89 -9.93
N ASP A 76 17.34 11.37 -9.41
CA ASP A 76 16.92 11.55 -8.02
C ASP A 76 17.13 10.26 -7.23
N VAL A 77 17.63 10.39 -5.99
CA VAL A 77 17.76 9.28 -5.05
C VAL A 77 16.38 8.73 -4.67
N ALA A 78 15.36 9.59 -4.56
CA ALA A 78 14.00 9.17 -4.27
C ALA A 78 13.45 8.23 -5.34
N ASP A 79 13.73 8.50 -6.62
CA ASP A 79 13.30 7.66 -7.73
C ASP A 79 13.96 6.28 -7.68
N VAL A 80 15.26 6.22 -7.33
CA VAL A 80 15.96 4.95 -7.09
C VAL A 80 15.31 4.18 -5.95
N ILE A 81 14.97 4.83 -4.83
CA ILE A 81 14.30 4.17 -3.70
C ILE A 81 12.95 3.59 -4.14
N TYR A 82 12.14 4.31 -4.93
CA TYR A 82 10.88 3.76 -5.41
C TYR A 82 11.07 2.55 -6.33
N LEU A 83 12.07 2.59 -7.20
CA LEU A 83 12.42 1.46 -8.05
C LEU A 83 12.81 0.22 -7.26
N LEU A 84 13.43 0.39 -6.08
CA LEU A 84 13.96 -0.72 -5.28
C LEU A 84 13.03 -1.15 -4.13
N SER A 85 12.16 -0.26 -3.63
CA SER A 85 11.30 -0.48 -2.46
C SER A 85 10.32 -1.65 -2.60
N GLY A 86 9.96 -2.02 -3.83
CA GLY A 86 8.93 -3.02 -4.10
C GLY A 86 7.50 -2.55 -3.81
N SER A 87 7.31 -1.34 -3.28
CA SER A 87 6.00 -0.73 -3.04
C SER A 87 5.27 -0.35 -4.34
N ILE A 88 6.00 -0.23 -5.44
CA ILE A 88 5.49 -0.01 -6.79
C ILE A 88 6.07 -1.10 -7.69
N ASP A 89 5.23 -1.77 -8.48
CA ASP A 89 5.68 -2.76 -9.46
C ASP A 89 6.10 -2.07 -10.76
N VAL A 90 7.38 -1.69 -10.82
CA VAL A 90 7.99 -1.08 -12.01
C VAL A 90 8.67 -2.16 -12.86
N ARG A 91 8.21 -2.34 -14.10
CA ARG A 91 8.75 -3.34 -15.04
C ARG A 91 8.99 -2.78 -16.43
N GLY A 92 10.05 -3.24 -17.06
CA GLY A 92 10.26 -3.04 -18.49
C GLY A 92 9.32 -3.91 -19.32
N SER A 93 8.96 -3.46 -20.52
CA SER A 93 8.11 -4.25 -21.41
C SER A 93 8.87 -5.46 -21.97
N ASP A 94 8.22 -6.62 -21.99
CA ASP A 94 8.72 -7.86 -22.60
C ASP A 94 8.63 -7.88 -24.14
N ALA A 95 8.29 -6.74 -24.77
CA ALA A 95 8.19 -6.63 -26.21
C ALA A 95 9.54 -6.97 -26.87
N ALA A 96 9.51 -7.71 -27.99
CA ALA A 96 10.65 -8.37 -28.65
C ALA A 96 11.81 -7.47 -29.16
N GLY A 97 11.98 -6.26 -28.62
CA GLY A 97 13.13 -5.38 -28.82
C GLY A 97 14.00 -5.26 -27.56
N PRO A 98 15.05 -4.42 -27.59
CA PRO A 98 15.84 -4.13 -26.39
C PRO A 98 14.93 -3.49 -25.34
N GLY A 99 14.99 -4.00 -24.11
CA GLY A 99 14.22 -3.47 -22.99
C GLY A 99 14.60 -2.01 -22.68
N PRO A 100 13.84 -1.32 -21.81
CA PRO A 100 14.23 0.01 -21.34
C PRO A 100 15.62 0.00 -20.72
N THR A 101 16.40 1.04 -21.02
CA THR A 101 17.71 1.30 -20.44
C THR A 101 17.59 2.36 -19.36
N LEU A 102 17.99 2.03 -18.13
CA LEU A 102 18.14 2.98 -17.03
C LEU A 102 19.57 3.50 -16.99
N ILE A 103 19.72 4.82 -16.99
CA ILE A 103 21.00 5.52 -16.93
C ILE A 103 21.11 6.20 -15.55
N GLY A 104 22.22 6.00 -14.85
CA GLY A 104 22.52 6.67 -13.58
C GLY A 104 22.17 5.86 -12.32
N VAL A 105 21.66 4.64 -12.46
CA VAL A 105 21.33 3.77 -11.32
C VAL A 105 22.60 3.06 -10.80
N PRO A 106 22.75 2.86 -9.46
CA PRO A 106 23.92 2.16 -8.91
C PRO A 106 24.07 0.73 -9.42
N GLN A 107 25.32 0.31 -9.65
CA GLN A 107 25.66 -0.97 -10.28
C GLN A 107 25.22 -2.18 -9.44
N GLU A 108 25.26 -2.06 -8.11
CA GLU A 108 24.83 -3.08 -7.15
C GLU A 108 23.36 -3.50 -7.33
N PHE A 109 22.51 -2.62 -7.85
CA PHE A 109 21.10 -2.94 -8.13
C PHE A 109 20.84 -3.40 -9.56
N SER A 110 21.90 -3.50 -10.38
CA SER A 110 21.77 -3.91 -11.79
C SER A 110 21.11 -5.27 -11.94
N ALA A 111 21.45 -6.25 -11.09
CA ALA A 111 20.88 -7.60 -11.16
C ALA A 111 19.38 -7.61 -10.86
N GLU A 112 18.95 -6.87 -9.83
CA GLU A 112 17.54 -6.76 -9.44
C GLU A 112 16.72 -6.05 -10.53
N LEU A 113 17.24 -4.95 -11.09
CA LEU A 113 16.56 -4.21 -12.16
C LEU A 113 16.57 -4.96 -13.48
N THR A 114 17.62 -5.74 -13.75
CA THR A 114 17.66 -6.66 -14.90
C THR A 114 16.59 -7.73 -14.77
N ALA A 115 16.39 -8.29 -13.57
CA ALA A 115 15.30 -9.23 -13.31
C ALA A 115 13.90 -8.60 -13.51
N ARG A 116 13.79 -7.27 -13.45
CA ARG A 116 12.57 -6.50 -13.74
C ARG A 116 12.48 -6.01 -15.19
N GLY A 117 13.37 -6.45 -16.08
CA GLY A 117 13.33 -6.16 -17.52
C GLY A 117 14.07 -4.89 -17.96
N PHE A 118 14.98 -4.37 -17.13
CA PHE A 118 15.79 -3.19 -17.47
C PHE A 118 17.21 -3.54 -17.88
N HIS A 119 17.75 -2.84 -18.87
CA HIS A 119 19.19 -2.74 -19.07
C HIS A 119 19.71 -1.60 -18.20
N VAL A 120 20.80 -1.81 -17.45
CA VAL A 120 21.34 -0.78 -16.55
C VAL A 120 22.69 -0.30 -17.06
N ILE A 121 22.78 1.00 -17.33
CA ILE A 121 24.04 1.71 -17.55
C ILE A 121 24.34 2.47 -16.25
N ALA A 122 25.23 1.90 -15.46
CA ALA A 122 25.72 2.52 -14.24
C ALA A 122 26.70 3.65 -14.63
N ASP A 123 26.30 4.90 -14.40
CA ASP A 123 27.13 6.09 -14.64
C ASP A 123 27.14 7.05 -13.43
N SER A 124 26.84 6.55 -12.23
CA SER A 124 26.83 7.37 -11.02
C SER A 124 28.16 7.35 -10.28
N LYS A 125 28.90 8.46 -10.34
CA LYS A 125 29.90 8.85 -9.33
C LYS A 125 29.20 9.05 -7.98
N SER A 126 29.69 8.43 -6.91
CA SER A 126 29.60 8.71 -5.44
C SER A 126 28.34 9.32 -4.78
N ALA A 127 27.38 9.89 -5.50
CA ALA A 127 26.17 10.55 -5.01
C ALA A 127 25.09 9.56 -4.56
N TYR A 128 25.22 8.28 -4.92
CA TYR A 128 24.23 7.25 -4.64
C TYR A 128 24.63 6.24 -3.56
N GLN A 129 25.79 6.42 -2.90
CA GLN A 129 26.10 5.67 -1.68
C GLN A 129 24.95 5.81 -0.68
N SER A 130 24.38 7.02 -0.56
CA SER A 130 23.19 7.31 0.24
C SER A 130 21.96 6.49 -0.17
N ALA A 131 21.73 6.23 -1.47
CA ALA A 131 20.57 5.45 -1.93
C ALA A 131 20.69 3.98 -1.53
N VAL A 132 21.93 3.46 -1.57
CA VAL A 132 22.26 2.08 -1.21
C VAL A 132 22.17 1.88 0.29
N ASP A 133 22.73 2.83 1.05
CA ASP A 133 22.62 2.88 2.50
C ASP A 133 21.15 3.03 2.93
N THR A 134 20.36 3.86 2.23
CA THR A 134 18.91 3.97 2.46
C THR A 134 18.18 2.66 2.16
N GLN A 135 18.47 1.97 1.05
CA GLN A 135 17.83 0.69 0.73
C GLN A 135 18.16 -0.39 1.77
N LEU A 136 19.42 -0.48 2.20
CA LEU A 136 19.85 -1.39 3.27
C LEU A 136 19.18 -1.04 4.61
N THR A 137 18.99 0.25 4.88
CA THR A 137 18.31 0.73 6.09
C THR A 137 16.80 0.47 6.03
N ILE A 138 16.15 0.57 4.87
CA ILE A 138 14.72 0.23 4.70
C ILE A 138 14.49 -1.29 4.86
N GLN A 139 15.49 -2.11 4.55
CA GLN A 139 15.40 -3.57 4.73
C GLN A 139 15.75 -4.03 6.15
N SER A 140 16.10 -3.12 7.05
CA SER A 140 16.46 -3.44 8.43
C SER A 140 15.72 -2.55 9.43
N ASN A 141 15.57 -3.03 10.66
CA ASN A 141 15.00 -2.19 11.71
C ASN A 141 15.96 -1.04 12.01
N ALA A 142 15.44 0.17 12.14
CA ALA A 142 16.22 1.32 12.56
C ALA A 142 15.72 1.83 13.92
N ALA A 143 16.67 2.24 14.76
CA ALA A 143 16.39 2.77 16.09
C ALA A 143 16.01 4.27 16.02
N ALA A 144 15.52 4.78 17.15
CA ALA A 144 15.21 6.19 17.33
C ALA A 144 16.38 7.07 16.89
N THR A 145 16.12 8.01 15.98
CA THR A 145 17.12 8.92 15.44
C THR A 145 16.53 10.32 15.34
N ALA A 146 17.21 11.27 15.96
CA ALA A 146 16.82 12.67 15.89
C ALA A 146 16.98 13.23 14.47
N CYS A 147 16.07 14.13 14.09
CA CYS A 147 16.17 14.87 12.83
C CYS A 147 17.22 15.97 12.94
N VAL A 148 18.41 15.69 12.42
CA VAL A 148 19.54 16.63 12.46
C VAL A 148 20.04 16.87 11.04
N GLY A 149 20.12 18.13 10.62
CA GLY A 149 20.57 18.47 9.27
C GLY A 149 19.64 18.00 8.15
N GLY A 150 18.35 17.82 8.44
CA GLY A 150 17.34 17.38 7.45
C GLY A 150 17.26 15.86 7.26
N PHE A 151 17.96 15.09 8.10
CA PHE A 151 17.93 13.62 8.07
C PHE A 151 17.79 13.01 9.46
N ALA A 152 17.06 11.91 9.54
CA ALA A 152 17.01 11.00 10.68
C ALA A 152 17.54 9.64 10.21
N GLY A 153 18.85 9.42 10.38
CA GLY A 153 19.54 8.30 9.74
C GLY A 153 19.57 8.49 8.23
N SER A 154 19.07 7.51 7.47
CA SER A 154 18.96 7.57 6.01
C SER A 154 17.65 8.17 5.50
N PHE A 155 16.75 8.56 6.41
CA PHE A 155 15.43 9.08 6.07
C PHE A 155 15.42 10.61 6.05
N PRO A 156 15.01 11.25 4.94
CA PRO A 156 14.77 12.69 4.92
C PRO A 156 13.72 13.07 5.99
N CYS A 157 13.96 14.16 6.71
CA CYS A 157 13.08 14.61 7.77
C CYS A 157 12.96 16.14 7.79
N ASN A 158 11.84 16.63 8.32
CA ASN A 158 11.61 18.07 8.50
C ASN A 158 10.94 18.31 9.86
N ASN A 159 11.74 18.68 10.87
CA ASN A 159 11.29 18.91 12.25
C ASN A 159 10.50 17.73 12.87
N VAL A 160 10.77 16.51 12.40
CA VAL A 160 10.13 15.27 12.90
C VAL A 160 11.22 14.22 13.10
N ASN A 161 11.35 13.71 14.32
CA ASN A 161 12.28 12.64 14.64
C ASN A 161 11.71 11.28 14.18
N LEU A 162 12.60 10.37 13.81
CA LEU A 162 12.26 8.95 13.67
C LEU A 162 12.31 8.31 15.05
N LEU A 163 11.21 7.73 15.53
CA LEU A 163 11.20 7.02 16.81
C LEU A 163 11.53 5.53 16.64
N SER A 164 11.05 4.91 15.56
CA SER A 164 11.39 3.55 15.20
C SER A 164 11.10 3.30 13.72
N HIS A 165 11.82 2.34 13.15
CA HIS A 165 11.52 1.77 11.84
C HIS A 165 11.51 0.25 11.98
N ILE A 166 10.38 -0.35 11.64
CA ILE A 166 10.25 -1.80 11.52
C ILE A 166 10.37 -2.13 10.05
N ALA A 167 11.37 -2.91 9.69
CA ALA A 167 11.55 -3.39 8.32
C ALA A 167 10.28 -4.12 7.86
N ASP A 168 9.95 -3.92 6.59
CA ASP A 168 8.79 -4.58 6.01
C ASP A 168 8.96 -6.11 6.06
N ARG A 169 7.83 -6.82 6.11
CA ARG A 169 7.83 -8.28 6.09
C ARG A 169 8.42 -8.74 4.75
N ALA A 170 9.17 -9.85 4.78
CA ALA A 170 9.90 -10.33 3.61
C ALA A 170 9.01 -10.39 2.35
N PRO A 171 9.49 -9.89 1.20
CA PRO A 171 8.76 -9.97 -0.06
C PRO A 171 8.23 -11.38 -0.35
N PRO A 172 7.02 -11.54 -0.93
CA PRO A 172 6.24 -10.52 -1.64
C PRO A 172 5.20 -9.77 -0.76
N ALA A 173 5.34 -9.78 0.58
CA ALA A 173 4.44 -8.99 1.43
C ALA A 173 4.61 -7.48 1.13
N ARG A 174 3.50 -6.79 0.84
CA ARG A 174 3.47 -5.34 0.60
C ARG A 174 2.44 -4.72 1.54
N GLY A 175 2.78 -3.59 2.16
CA GLY A 175 1.84 -2.82 2.97
C GLY A 175 0.69 -2.23 2.14
N ALA A 176 -0.52 -2.23 2.67
CA ALA A 176 -1.72 -1.67 2.04
C ALA A 176 -2.31 -0.51 2.87
N ASP A 177 -2.71 -0.78 4.11
CA ASP A 177 -3.29 0.20 5.05
C ASP A 177 -2.64 0.09 6.44
N ILE A 178 -2.77 1.14 7.24
CA ILE A 178 -2.37 1.17 8.64
C ILE A 178 -3.42 1.91 9.47
N TRP A 179 -3.81 1.32 10.59
CA TRP A 179 -4.75 1.91 11.54
C TRP A 179 -4.18 1.90 12.96
N GLY A 180 -4.33 3.02 13.68
CA GLY A 180 -3.91 3.13 15.08
C GLY A 180 -5.11 3.17 16.02
N PHE A 181 -4.98 2.58 17.21
CA PHE A 181 -5.94 2.80 18.30
C PHE A 181 -5.29 2.70 19.68
N ILE A 182 -5.90 3.36 20.66
CA ILE A 182 -5.55 3.25 22.08
C ILE A 182 -6.57 2.30 22.73
N ASP A 183 -6.10 1.22 23.35
CA ASP A 183 -6.97 0.31 24.11
C ASP A 183 -7.51 1.02 25.35
N LEU A 184 -8.84 1.19 25.42
CA LEU A 184 -9.51 1.91 26.48
C LEU A 184 -9.45 1.21 27.85
N ASN A 185 -9.02 -0.06 27.92
CA ASN A 185 -8.83 -0.76 29.19
C ASN A 185 -7.42 -0.56 29.78
N THR A 186 -6.40 -0.52 28.91
CA THR A 186 -4.99 -0.57 29.33
C THR A 186 -4.19 0.69 29.00
N HIS A 187 -4.76 1.60 28.21
CA HIS A 187 -4.09 2.78 27.64
C HIS A 187 -2.86 2.45 26.78
N ARG A 188 -2.76 1.20 26.32
CA ARG A 188 -1.71 0.78 25.38
C ARG A 188 -2.09 1.21 23.96
N GLU A 189 -1.09 1.62 23.20
CA GLU A 189 -1.25 2.07 21.83
C GLU A 189 -0.89 0.93 20.87
N TYR A 190 -1.72 0.71 19.86
CA TYR A 190 -1.52 -0.35 18.89
C TYR A 190 -1.62 0.19 17.46
N ALA A 191 -0.73 -0.30 16.60
CA ALA A 191 -0.81 -0.13 15.15
C ALA A 191 -1.21 -1.46 14.51
N ILE A 192 -2.18 -1.43 13.62
CA ILE A 192 -2.66 -2.60 12.87
C ILE A 192 -2.32 -2.34 11.41
N VAL A 193 -1.47 -3.19 10.85
CA VAL A 193 -0.90 -3.02 9.53
C VAL A 193 -1.47 -4.09 8.60
N GLY A 194 -2.18 -3.64 7.56
CA GLY A 194 -2.63 -4.48 6.47
C GLY A 194 -1.49 -4.77 5.51
N TYR A 195 -1.22 -6.04 5.28
CA TYR A 195 -0.29 -6.51 4.25
C TYR A 195 -1.05 -7.29 3.18
N SER A 196 -0.43 -7.43 2.02
CA SER A 196 -0.97 -8.27 0.96
C SER A 196 -1.25 -9.70 1.44
N SER A 197 -0.37 -10.25 2.28
CA SER A 197 -0.45 -11.61 2.84
C SER A 197 -1.26 -11.76 4.13
N GLY A 198 -1.76 -10.67 4.74
CA GLY A 198 -2.44 -10.76 6.03
C GLY A 198 -2.47 -9.45 6.80
N THR A 199 -2.59 -9.51 8.13
CA THR A 199 -2.66 -8.33 8.99
C THR A 199 -1.82 -8.53 10.24
N ALA A 200 -0.91 -7.62 10.52
CA ALA A 200 -0.13 -7.59 11.74
C ALA A 200 -0.74 -6.63 12.76
N VAL A 201 -0.55 -6.93 14.04
CA VAL A 201 -0.82 -6.02 15.14
C VAL A 201 0.48 -5.77 15.88
N TYR A 202 0.83 -4.51 16.05
CA TYR A 202 2.01 -4.05 16.78
C TYR A 202 1.57 -3.27 18.02
N ASP A 203 2.17 -3.59 19.15
CA ASP A 203 2.17 -2.74 20.34
C ASP A 203 3.21 -1.64 20.14
N VAL A 204 2.74 -0.40 20.11
CA VAL A 204 3.55 0.82 19.90
C VAL A 204 3.52 1.74 21.12
N SER A 205 3.07 1.24 22.28
CA SER A 205 3.00 2.00 23.53
C SER A 205 4.37 2.56 23.95
N ASP A 206 5.44 1.84 23.62
CA ASP A 206 6.79 2.37 23.58
C ASP A 206 7.15 2.61 22.11
N ALA A 207 7.10 3.87 21.68
CA ALA A 207 7.30 4.26 20.28
C ALA A 207 8.73 3.99 19.77
N GLU A 208 9.71 3.86 20.66
CA GLU A 208 11.09 3.52 20.30
C GLU A 208 11.29 2.00 20.15
N ASN A 209 10.44 1.20 20.79
CA ASN A 209 10.54 -0.27 20.83
C ASN A 209 9.20 -0.95 20.46
N PRO A 210 8.68 -0.76 19.24
CA PRO A 210 7.45 -1.39 18.82
C PRO A 210 7.61 -2.93 18.73
N ARG A 211 6.56 -3.67 19.08
CA ARG A 211 6.58 -5.14 19.13
C ARG A 211 5.39 -5.75 18.39
N GLU A 212 5.63 -6.68 17.47
CA GLU A 212 4.54 -7.49 16.88
C GLU A 212 3.91 -8.36 17.98
N VAL A 213 2.60 -8.22 18.19
CA VAL A 213 1.82 -8.99 19.17
C VAL A 213 0.92 -10.05 18.51
N GLY A 214 0.79 -10.02 17.19
CA GLY A 214 0.15 -11.09 16.45
C GLY A 214 0.06 -10.81 14.95
N PHE A 215 -0.12 -11.89 14.18
CA PHE A 215 -0.35 -11.83 12.73
C PHE A 215 -1.49 -12.76 12.34
N ILE A 216 -2.42 -12.26 11.52
CA ILE A 216 -3.51 -13.01 10.93
C ILE A 216 -3.21 -13.20 9.46
N ASN A 217 -2.99 -14.44 9.04
CA ASN A 217 -2.82 -14.77 7.62
C ASN A 217 -4.12 -14.52 6.85
N GLY A 218 -3.99 -14.03 5.62
CA GLY A 218 -5.08 -13.84 4.68
C GLY A 218 -4.70 -14.30 3.27
N GLN A 219 -5.69 -14.40 2.39
CA GLN A 219 -5.45 -14.56 0.96
C GLN A 219 -4.68 -13.35 0.43
N SER A 220 -3.68 -13.58 -0.41
CA SER A 220 -2.91 -12.51 -1.05
C SER A 220 -3.81 -11.56 -1.85
N THR A 221 -3.78 -10.26 -1.54
CA THR A 221 -4.46 -9.19 -2.28
C THR A 221 -3.64 -7.89 -2.27
N THR A 222 -3.86 -7.00 -3.23
CA THR A 222 -3.27 -5.66 -3.25
C THR A 222 -3.79 -4.79 -2.11
N TRP A 223 -5.08 -4.91 -1.79
CA TRP A 223 -5.79 -3.98 -0.92
C TRP A 223 -6.34 -4.69 0.31
N ARG A 224 -5.91 -4.20 1.47
CA ARG A 224 -6.40 -4.64 2.77
C ARG A 224 -6.54 -3.45 3.70
N ASP A 225 -7.78 -3.01 3.90
CA ASP A 225 -8.12 -1.86 4.75
C ASP A 225 -8.55 -2.33 6.14
N VAL A 226 -8.19 -1.54 7.15
CA VAL A 226 -8.46 -1.86 8.56
C VAL A 226 -9.19 -0.70 9.24
N LYS A 227 -10.24 -1.00 10.01
CA LYS A 227 -10.89 -0.05 10.91
C LYS A 227 -11.16 -0.70 12.25
N VAL A 228 -10.88 0.01 13.36
CA VAL A 228 -11.13 -0.50 14.72
C VAL A 228 -12.35 0.17 15.32
N HIS A 229 -13.19 -0.64 15.94
CA HIS A 229 -14.27 -0.18 16.81
C HIS A 229 -14.05 -0.70 18.23
N GLN A 230 -14.27 0.18 19.21
CA GLN A 230 -14.29 -0.15 20.62
C GLN A 230 -15.62 0.26 21.22
N PHE A 231 -16.20 -0.60 22.07
CA PHE A 231 -17.42 -0.30 22.79
C PHE A 231 -17.39 -0.90 24.20
N TRP A 232 -18.09 -0.25 25.13
CA TRP A 232 -18.26 -0.76 26.48
C TRP A 232 -19.23 -1.94 26.45
N ASN A 233 -18.77 -3.12 26.85
CA ASN A 233 -19.60 -4.29 27.01
C ASN A 233 -19.99 -4.44 28.49
N ALA A 234 -21.26 -4.23 28.79
CA ALA A 234 -21.78 -4.34 30.16
C ALA A 234 -21.73 -5.76 30.72
N ALA A 235 -21.82 -6.80 29.87
CA ALA A 235 -21.75 -8.19 30.31
C ALA A 235 -20.32 -8.60 30.69
N ASP A 236 -19.34 -8.16 29.90
CA ASP A 236 -17.92 -8.44 30.16
C ASP A 236 -17.29 -7.44 31.14
N HIS A 237 -18.02 -6.38 31.51
CA HIS A 237 -17.57 -5.26 32.35
C HIS A 237 -16.25 -4.63 31.87
N ARG A 238 -16.11 -4.48 30.56
CA ARG A 238 -14.89 -3.97 29.92
C ARG A 238 -15.17 -3.37 28.56
N TRP A 239 -14.18 -2.68 27.99
CA TRP A 239 -14.21 -2.31 26.58
C TRP A 239 -13.79 -3.49 25.72
N ASN A 240 -14.64 -3.89 24.78
CA ASN A 240 -14.27 -4.86 23.74
C ASN A 240 -13.79 -4.10 22.52
N ALA A 241 -12.81 -4.67 21.81
CA ALA A 241 -12.16 -4.05 20.67
C ALA A 241 -12.15 -5.03 19.49
N TYR A 242 -12.59 -4.56 18.33
CA TYR A 242 -12.67 -5.37 17.11
C TYR A 242 -12.10 -4.59 15.92
N ALA A 243 -11.27 -5.26 15.12
CA ALA A 243 -10.84 -4.75 13.82
C ALA A 243 -11.69 -5.37 12.71
N TYR A 244 -12.23 -4.52 11.85
CA TYR A 244 -12.95 -4.85 10.63
C TYR A 244 -11.96 -4.71 9.48
N ILE A 245 -11.74 -5.81 8.76
CA ILE A 245 -10.71 -5.90 7.74
C ILE A 245 -11.35 -6.33 6.43
N THR A 246 -11.26 -5.46 5.42
CA THR A 246 -11.72 -5.75 4.06
C THR A 246 -10.53 -6.13 3.19
N ALA A 247 -10.71 -7.15 2.36
CA ALA A 247 -9.74 -7.64 1.40
C ALA A 247 -10.39 -7.63 0.02
N ASP A 248 -9.93 -6.74 -0.86
CA ASP A 248 -10.51 -6.63 -2.20
C ASP A 248 -10.02 -7.77 -3.10
N ASN A 249 -10.83 -8.17 -4.08
CA ASN A 249 -10.54 -9.26 -5.01
C ASN A 249 -10.02 -10.55 -4.32
N ALA A 250 -10.48 -10.80 -3.09
CA ALA A 250 -10.08 -11.93 -2.26
C ALA A 250 -11.29 -12.63 -1.66
N SER A 251 -11.22 -13.95 -1.49
CA SER A 251 -12.27 -14.73 -0.82
C SER A 251 -12.40 -14.41 0.67
N ASP A 252 -11.40 -13.74 1.24
CA ASP A 252 -11.47 -13.18 2.59
C ASP A 252 -12.60 -12.16 2.75
N GLY A 253 -12.92 -11.39 1.70
CA GLY A 253 -13.96 -10.36 1.73
C GLY A 253 -13.82 -9.42 2.94
N LEU A 254 -14.86 -9.35 3.77
CA LEU A 254 -14.78 -8.74 5.09
C LEU A 254 -14.64 -9.83 6.16
N PHE A 255 -13.66 -9.68 7.05
CA PHE A 255 -13.57 -10.48 8.27
C PHE A 255 -13.26 -9.60 9.48
N ILE A 256 -13.55 -10.11 10.66
CA ILE A 256 -13.35 -9.40 11.92
C ILE A 256 -12.23 -10.07 12.70
N VAL A 257 -11.43 -9.29 13.39
CA VAL A 257 -10.40 -9.75 14.33
C VAL A 257 -10.74 -9.23 15.72
N ASP A 258 -10.80 -10.14 16.69
CA ASP A 258 -10.96 -9.81 18.10
C ASP A 258 -9.62 -9.33 18.67
N LEU A 259 -9.62 -8.08 19.14
CA LEU A 259 -8.49 -7.38 19.75
C LEU A 259 -8.69 -7.19 21.26
N SER A 260 -9.80 -7.68 21.83
CA SER A 260 -10.18 -7.45 23.23
C SER A 260 -9.22 -8.08 24.23
N GLN A 261 -8.34 -8.98 23.79
CA GLN A 261 -7.38 -9.68 24.64
C GLN A 261 -5.92 -9.31 24.35
N LEU A 262 -5.69 -8.22 23.62
CA LEU A 262 -4.33 -7.71 23.42
C LEU A 262 -3.62 -7.40 24.76
N PRO A 263 -2.29 -7.57 24.82
CA PRO A 263 -1.41 -8.12 23.78
C PRO A 263 -1.39 -9.67 23.72
N HIS A 264 -2.19 -10.36 24.52
CA HIS A 264 -2.09 -11.81 24.75
C HIS A 264 -2.72 -12.65 23.63
N ARG A 265 -3.72 -12.11 22.91
CA ARG A 265 -4.40 -12.83 21.84
C ARG A 265 -4.92 -11.90 20.75
N VAL A 266 -4.64 -12.30 19.51
CA VAL A 266 -5.23 -11.75 18.28
C VAL A 266 -5.90 -12.92 17.57
N ALA A 267 -7.19 -12.81 17.24
CA ALA A 267 -7.88 -13.91 16.59
C ALA A 267 -8.90 -13.45 15.56
N ARG A 268 -8.82 -14.04 14.37
CA ARG A 268 -9.88 -13.95 13.37
C ARG A 268 -11.14 -14.62 13.90
N ILE A 269 -12.26 -13.92 13.74
CA ILE A 269 -13.59 -14.34 14.13
C ILE A 269 -14.48 -14.22 12.88
N ASN A 270 -15.19 -15.30 12.57
CA ASN A 270 -16.03 -15.37 11.37
C ASN A 270 -17.43 -14.84 11.71
N TYR A 271 -17.66 -13.55 11.43
CA TYR A 271 -19.00 -12.96 11.42
C TYR A 271 -19.39 -12.68 9.97
N ASN A 272 -19.53 -13.74 9.17
CA ASN A 272 -19.84 -13.64 7.74
C ASN A 272 -21.33 -13.38 7.44
N THR A 273 -22.20 -13.13 8.44
CA THR A 273 -23.66 -13.22 8.24
C THR A 273 -24.47 -11.93 8.30
N ASP A 274 -23.88 -10.75 8.49
CA ASP A 274 -24.72 -9.53 8.70
C ASP A 274 -24.61 -8.46 7.58
N PHE A 275 -24.09 -8.82 6.40
CA PHE A 275 -24.02 -7.91 5.25
C PHE A 275 -24.62 -8.46 3.95
N SER A 276 -25.53 -9.44 4.03
CA SER A 276 -26.40 -9.85 2.90
C SER A 276 -27.73 -9.11 2.93
#